data_AF-A0A954V122-F1
#
_entry.id   AF-A0A954V122-F1
#
_cell.length_a   1.000
_cell.length_b   1.000
_cell.length_c   1.000
_cell.angle_alpha   90.00
_cell.angle_beta   90.00
_cell.angle_gamma   90.00
#
_symmetry.space_group_name_H-M   'P 1'
#
loop_
_entity.id
_entity.type
_entity.pdbx_description
1 polymer ?
#
loop_
_entity_poly.entity_id
_entity_poly.type
_entity_poly.pdbx_seq_one_letter_code
_entity_poly.pdbx_strand_id
1 'polypeptide(L)'
;MLAASLPRLSLGMILFVVCNGWHPLAAQDVPTEDVALQPLISNVQRVLQTLDALGHPLEQATEQAISAATKARDTADLQLAVDRAVLAVVTLSPEQRVSVARGPAAAELQQAGYVPVLLKIINHSTSTPRLRISSPQAGPVYAGVAVFTMQRQQQTQLSENQNSAHSPDRFLAVESYEESPMTDKLSGLEVEYAIVLMASSQAGRREAVLHFDVGEGTADLEHRNELPVLFHIRPALPLTLRITDADGSPSMARLEFRDEHARVYPLQAKREAPDFFFQPQVYRGDGEVVLLPPGKFSVQSSRGPEYRLQNATLTVSQDQTNELAVQLERWFDAADYGFYSGDHHIHAAGCAHYTHPTEGVSPSDMFRQVQGEGLNVGCVLTWGPCFEHQRKFFDSEANFFGTENTLLKYDLEISGFGSAALGHVCLLNLRDQSYPGSEDTATKGWPTWTTPVMRWAKEQGGYAGYAHSASGLAIDPQAASKRLIDRYDADRDGVLHMTEVTGALLPADASAIDRDGDQRLSLEELTEAHTQAAEQLPNLAIPEMNGVGAMEICVSSVAGVCDFISAMDTRRIQEWNTWYHLLNCG
;
A
#
# COMPACT_ATOMS: atom_id res chain seq x y z
N MET A 1 -88.48 3.02 24.31
CA MET A 1 -88.20 4.40 23.87
C MET A 1 -87.94 4.39 22.38
N LEU A 2 -88.66 5.25 21.67
CA LEU A 2 -88.65 5.45 20.21
C LEU A 2 -87.37 6.13 19.70
N ALA A 3 -87.23 6.05 18.37
CA ALA A 3 -86.55 6.99 17.45
C ALA A 3 -85.01 6.90 17.33
N ALA A 4 -84.35 7.10 16.18
CA ALA A 4 -84.72 7.28 14.77
C ALA A 4 -83.40 7.25 13.93
N SER A 5 -83.40 6.64 12.73
CA SER A 5 -83.20 7.24 11.39
C SER A 5 -81.76 7.47 10.87
N LEU A 6 -81.42 6.65 9.85
CA LEU A 6 -80.58 6.77 8.61
C LEU A 6 -80.07 8.17 8.15
N PRO A 7 -79.08 8.31 7.22
CA PRO A 7 -78.72 7.37 6.13
C PRO A 7 -77.22 7.16 5.77
N ARG A 8 -77.03 6.18 4.88
CA ARG A 8 -75.80 5.78 4.17
C ARG A 8 -75.41 6.82 3.10
N LEU A 9 -74.12 7.15 3.02
CA LEU A 9 -73.47 7.79 1.86
C LEU A 9 -72.40 6.85 1.33
N SER A 10 -72.65 6.32 0.14
CA SER A 10 -71.72 5.55 -0.67
C SER A 10 -70.83 6.50 -1.48
N LEU A 11 -69.53 6.55 -1.16
CA LEU A 11 -68.51 7.16 -2.01
C LEU A 11 -67.63 6.03 -2.56
N GLY A 12 -67.80 5.71 -3.83
CA GLY A 12 -66.92 4.81 -4.56
C GLY A 12 -65.58 5.51 -4.79
N MET A 13 -64.53 5.00 -4.15
CA MET A 13 -63.16 5.42 -4.41
C MET A 13 -62.52 4.35 -5.30
N ILE A 14 -62.38 4.68 -6.58
CA ILE A 14 -61.64 3.90 -7.56
C ILE A 14 -60.17 3.97 -7.17
N LEU A 15 -59.63 2.86 -6.66
CA LEU A 15 -58.21 2.71 -6.38
C LEU A 15 -57.51 2.36 -7.71
N PHE A 16 -56.89 3.35 -8.36
CA PHE A 16 -55.94 3.11 -9.43
C PHE A 16 -54.68 2.50 -8.81
N VAL A 17 -54.56 1.17 -8.86
CA VAL A 17 -53.30 0.48 -8.61
C VAL A 17 -52.43 0.72 -9.84
N VAL A 18 -51.54 1.71 -9.76
CA VAL A 18 -50.41 1.84 -10.70
C VAL A 18 -49.40 0.76 -10.31
N CYS A 19 -49.52 -0.41 -10.94
CA CYS A 19 -48.43 -1.38 -11.00
C CYS A 19 -47.31 -0.77 -11.85
N ASN A 20 -46.41 0.00 -11.21
CA ASN A 20 -45.11 0.27 -11.81
C ASN A 20 -44.33 -1.05 -11.80
N GLY A 21 -44.38 -1.77 -12.93
CA GLY A 21 -43.53 -2.90 -13.16
C GLY A 21 -42.07 -2.45 -13.12
N TRP A 22 -41.29 -3.06 -12.23
CA TRP A 22 -39.84 -3.12 -12.41
C TRP A 22 -39.57 -3.90 -13.69
N HIS A 23 -39.37 -3.18 -14.79
CA HIS A 23 -38.74 -3.74 -15.96
C HIS A 23 -37.24 -3.87 -15.67
N PRO A 24 -36.63 -5.07 -15.75
CA PRO A 24 -35.19 -5.13 -15.94
C PRO A 24 -34.88 -4.29 -17.19
N LEU A 25 -33.87 -3.43 -17.12
CA LEU A 25 -33.34 -2.74 -18.29
C LEU A 25 -33.03 -3.80 -19.35
N ALA A 26 -33.90 -3.90 -20.36
CA ALA A 26 -33.65 -4.72 -21.52
C ALA A 26 -32.36 -4.20 -22.18
N ALA A 27 -31.49 -5.11 -22.63
CA ALA A 27 -30.34 -4.75 -23.45
C ALA A 27 -30.82 -3.86 -24.59
N GLN A 28 -30.31 -2.63 -24.66
CA GLN A 28 -30.62 -1.74 -25.77
C GLN A 28 -29.89 -2.26 -27.01
N ASP A 29 -30.52 -2.12 -28.18
CA ASP A 29 -29.85 -2.42 -29.45
C ASP A 29 -28.57 -1.58 -29.53
N VAL A 30 -27.41 -2.25 -29.67
CA VAL A 30 -26.12 -1.57 -29.76
C VAL A 30 -26.05 -0.91 -31.14
N PRO A 31 -25.89 0.42 -31.22
CA PRO A 31 -25.82 1.12 -32.51
C PRO A 31 -24.57 0.69 -33.28
N THR A 32 -24.74 0.51 -34.59
CA THR A 32 -23.66 0.21 -35.53
C THR A 32 -23.33 1.48 -36.33
N GLU A 33 -22.05 1.81 -36.43
CA GLU A 33 -21.58 3.01 -37.13
C GLU A 33 -20.92 2.66 -38.47
N ASP A 34 -21.04 3.54 -39.47
CA ASP A 34 -20.31 3.41 -40.73
C ASP A 34 -18.88 3.94 -40.55
N VAL A 35 -17.91 3.04 -40.41
CA VAL A 35 -16.51 3.39 -40.06
C VAL A 35 -15.50 2.69 -40.98
N ALA A 36 -14.26 3.21 -40.95
CA ALA A 36 -13.17 2.59 -41.68
C ALA A 36 -12.89 1.16 -41.18
N LEU A 37 -13.07 0.17 -42.06
CA LEU A 37 -12.96 -1.24 -41.73
C LEU A 37 -11.57 -1.65 -41.22
N GLN A 38 -10.50 -1.17 -41.86
CA GLN A 38 -9.14 -1.65 -41.54
C GLN A 38 -8.70 -1.27 -40.10
N PRO A 39 -8.88 -0.02 -39.64
CA PRO A 39 -8.59 0.33 -38.24
C PRO A 39 -9.45 -0.45 -37.24
N LEU A 40 -10.74 -0.66 -37.54
CA LEU A 40 -11.65 -1.43 -36.69
C LEU A 40 -11.16 -2.89 -36.54
N ILE A 41 -10.81 -3.56 -37.65
CA ILE A 41 -10.23 -4.91 -37.62
C ILE A 41 -8.98 -4.94 -36.75
N SER A 42 -8.10 -3.93 -36.88
CA SER A 42 -6.88 -3.87 -36.07
C SER A 42 -7.17 -3.73 -34.58
N ASN A 43 -8.14 -2.90 -34.18
CA ASN A 43 -8.58 -2.79 -32.79
C ASN A 43 -9.18 -4.12 -32.27
N VAL A 44 -10.10 -4.75 -33.03
CA VAL A 44 -10.71 -6.03 -32.66
C VAL A 44 -9.67 -7.15 -32.52
N GLN A 45 -8.66 -7.20 -33.39
CA GLN A 45 -7.57 -8.18 -33.26
C GLN A 45 -6.77 -8.01 -31.97
N ARG A 46 -6.48 -6.77 -31.55
CA ARG A 46 -5.79 -6.48 -30.29
C ARG A 46 -6.66 -6.88 -29.09
N VAL A 47 -7.97 -6.64 -29.16
CA VAL A 47 -8.92 -7.10 -28.14
C VAL A 47 -8.92 -8.62 -28.02
N LEU A 48 -9.06 -9.36 -29.13
CA LEU A 48 -9.07 -10.82 -29.12
C LEU A 48 -7.76 -11.39 -28.56
N GLN A 49 -6.61 -10.85 -29.01
CA GLN A 49 -5.30 -11.25 -28.52
C GLN A 49 -5.16 -11.00 -27.01
N THR A 50 -5.64 -9.86 -26.52
CA THR A 50 -5.56 -9.49 -25.11
C THR A 50 -6.46 -10.37 -24.25
N LEU A 51 -7.69 -10.63 -24.70
CA LEU A 51 -8.63 -11.52 -24.02
C LEU A 51 -8.10 -12.95 -23.91
N ASP A 52 -7.50 -13.48 -24.97
CA ASP A 52 -6.84 -14.80 -24.95
C ASP A 52 -5.65 -14.82 -23.98
N ALA A 53 -4.79 -13.79 -24.03
CA ALA A 53 -3.66 -13.65 -23.11
C ALA A 53 -4.07 -13.51 -21.64
N LEU A 54 -5.25 -12.94 -21.38
CA LEU A 54 -5.85 -12.84 -20.04
C LEU A 54 -6.56 -14.14 -19.61
N GLY A 55 -6.65 -15.16 -20.46
CA GLY A 55 -7.35 -16.42 -20.17
C GLY A 55 -8.87 -16.33 -20.26
N HIS A 56 -9.39 -15.31 -20.95
CA HIS A 56 -10.82 -15.05 -21.14
C HIS A 56 -11.17 -14.89 -22.63
N PRO A 57 -10.88 -15.89 -23.49
CA PRO A 57 -11.25 -15.82 -24.90
C PRO A 57 -12.76 -15.65 -25.06
N LEU A 58 -13.18 -15.01 -26.16
CA LEU A 58 -14.60 -14.88 -26.45
C LEU A 58 -15.20 -16.26 -26.78
N GLU A 59 -16.52 -16.38 -26.65
CA GLU A 59 -17.20 -17.61 -27.05
C GLU A 59 -16.85 -17.98 -28.50
N GLN A 60 -16.62 -19.28 -28.75
CA GLN A 60 -16.17 -19.76 -30.05
C GLN A 60 -17.09 -19.33 -31.20
N ALA A 61 -18.41 -19.26 -30.96
CA ALA A 61 -19.37 -18.78 -31.95
C ALA A 61 -19.17 -17.29 -32.30
N THR A 62 -18.81 -16.47 -31.31
CA THR A 62 -18.51 -15.04 -31.48
C THR A 62 -17.20 -14.85 -32.24
N GLU A 63 -16.14 -15.60 -31.91
CA GLU A 63 -14.88 -15.55 -32.66
C GLU A 63 -15.03 -15.99 -34.12
N GLN A 64 -15.84 -17.03 -34.37
CA GLN A 64 -16.16 -17.47 -35.73
C GLN A 64 -16.92 -16.40 -36.50
N ALA A 65 -17.89 -15.72 -35.87
CA ALA A 65 -18.63 -14.61 -36.48
C ALA A 65 -17.71 -13.43 -36.81
N ILE A 66 -16.83 -13.04 -35.88
CA ILE A 66 -15.82 -12.00 -36.09
C ILE A 66 -14.89 -12.36 -37.27
N SER A 67 -14.42 -13.61 -37.32
CA SER A 67 -13.57 -14.11 -38.41
C SER A 67 -14.28 -14.07 -39.76
N ALA A 68 -15.56 -14.47 -39.80
CA ALA A 68 -16.37 -14.46 -41.01
C ALA A 68 -16.61 -13.03 -41.52
N ALA A 69 -17.01 -12.09 -40.65
CA ALA A 69 -17.23 -10.69 -40.99
C ALA A 69 -15.94 -10.00 -41.47
N THR A 70 -14.81 -10.28 -40.81
CA THR A 70 -13.49 -9.79 -41.21
C THR A 70 -13.12 -10.25 -42.63
N LYS A 71 -13.39 -11.51 -42.98
CA LYS A 71 -13.14 -12.07 -44.32
C LYS A 71 -14.10 -11.52 -45.37
N ALA A 72 -15.37 -11.34 -45.01
CA ALA A 72 -16.39 -10.73 -45.86
C ALA A 72 -16.15 -9.22 -46.08
N ARG A 73 -15.30 -8.61 -45.24
CA ARG A 73 -15.04 -7.17 -45.22
C ARG A 73 -16.29 -6.35 -44.94
N ASP A 74 -17.15 -6.88 -44.06
CA ASP A 74 -18.40 -6.23 -43.65
C ASP A 74 -18.22 -5.58 -42.27
N THR A 75 -18.24 -4.25 -42.24
CA THR A 75 -18.06 -3.45 -41.02
C THR A 75 -19.24 -3.61 -40.05
N ALA A 76 -20.46 -3.77 -40.57
CA ALA A 76 -21.66 -3.88 -39.75
C ALA A 76 -21.74 -5.25 -39.08
N ASP A 77 -21.52 -6.32 -39.83
CA ASP A 77 -21.47 -7.68 -39.28
C ASP A 77 -20.32 -7.86 -38.29
N LEU A 78 -19.19 -7.16 -38.50
CA LEU A 78 -18.06 -7.19 -37.56
C LEU A 78 -18.44 -6.56 -36.22
N GLN A 79 -19.08 -5.38 -36.24
CA GLN A 79 -19.57 -4.74 -35.02
C GLN A 79 -20.63 -5.62 -34.33
N LEU A 80 -21.64 -6.10 -35.07
CA LEU A 80 -22.69 -6.97 -34.52
C LEU A 80 -22.13 -8.24 -33.88
N ALA A 81 -21.04 -8.80 -34.41
CA ALA A 81 -20.38 -9.96 -33.82
C ALA A 81 -19.70 -9.61 -32.48
N VAL A 82 -18.91 -8.54 -32.43
CA VAL A 82 -18.19 -8.10 -31.21
C VAL A 82 -19.15 -7.57 -30.15
N ASP A 83 -20.21 -6.86 -30.57
CA ASP A 83 -21.17 -6.17 -29.70
C ASP A 83 -21.91 -7.13 -28.75
N ARG A 84 -22.01 -8.43 -29.11
CA ARG A 84 -22.55 -9.48 -28.24
C ARG A 84 -21.79 -9.61 -26.90
N ALA A 85 -20.50 -9.29 -26.90
CA ALA A 85 -19.63 -9.36 -25.73
C ALA A 85 -19.47 -8.02 -25.00
N VAL A 86 -20.17 -6.96 -25.43
CA VAL A 86 -20.06 -5.62 -24.85
C VAL A 86 -20.93 -5.47 -23.60
N LEU A 87 -20.31 -5.07 -22.49
CA LEU A 87 -20.99 -4.74 -21.23
C LEU A 87 -21.66 -3.35 -21.31
N ALA A 88 -20.94 -2.36 -21.85
CA ALA A 88 -21.43 -1.00 -21.96
C ALA A 88 -20.99 -0.31 -23.25
N VAL A 89 -21.87 0.54 -23.78
CA VAL A 89 -21.64 1.38 -24.94
C VAL A 89 -21.46 2.80 -24.45
N VAL A 90 -20.27 3.35 -24.64
CA VAL A 90 -19.90 4.71 -24.24
C VAL A 90 -19.89 5.58 -25.49
N THR A 91 -20.72 6.62 -25.53
CA THR A 91 -20.79 7.55 -26.66
C THR A 91 -20.21 8.89 -26.25
N LEU A 92 -19.29 9.42 -27.06
CA LEU A 92 -18.75 10.76 -26.97
C LEU A 92 -19.42 11.62 -28.04
N SER A 93 -20.16 12.64 -27.62
CA SER A 93 -20.73 13.63 -28.55
C SER A 93 -19.60 14.43 -29.24
N PRO A 94 -19.88 15.13 -30.35
CA PRO A 94 -18.90 16.05 -30.96
C PRO A 94 -18.30 17.08 -29.98
N GLU A 95 -19.07 17.48 -28.97
CA GLU A 95 -18.66 18.37 -27.88
C GLU A 95 -17.99 17.64 -26.70
N GLN A 96 -17.61 16.37 -26.87
CA GLN A 96 -16.98 15.50 -25.87
C GLN A 96 -17.84 15.23 -24.62
N ARG A 97 -19.17 15.34 -24.74
CA ARG A 97 -20.08 14.90 -23.68
C ARG A 97 -20.19 13.39 -23.70
N VAL A 98 -20.10 12.77 -22.52
CA VAL A 98 -20.17 11.32 -22.37
C VAL A 98 -21.61 10.91 -22.07
N SER A 99 -22.11 9.93 -22.80
CA SER A 99 -23.29 9.15 -22.42
C SER A 99 -22.98 7.66 -22.43
N VAL A 100 -23.71 6.88 -21.65
CA VAL A 100 -23.51 5.44 -21.55
C VAL A 100 -24.83 4.68 -21.63
N ALA A 101 -24.81 3.55 -22.32
CA ALA A 101 -25.91 2.60 -22.42
C ALA A 101 -25.45 1.18 -22.06
N ARG A 102 -26.41 0.35 -21.62
CA ARG A 102 -26.16 -1.05 -21.30
C ARG A 102 -26.02 -1.88 -22.58
N GLY A 103 -24.89 -2.55 -22.76
CA GLY A 103 -24.69 -3.54 -23.82
C GLY A 103 -25.35 -4.90 -23.52
N PRO A 104 -25.28 -5.86 -24.44
CA PRO A 104 -25.99 -7.15 -24.31
C PRO A 104 -25.24 -8.21 -23.49
N ALA A 105 -23.94 -8.03 -23.21
CA ALA A 105 -23.15 -9.04 -22.50
C ALA A 105 -23.68 -9.28 -21.09
N ALA A 106 -23.58 -10.52 -20.60
CA ALA A 106 -23.92 -10.84 -19.22
C ALA A 106 -23.00 -10.09 -18.24
N ALA A 107 -23.58 -9.58 -17.15
CA ALA A 107 -22.83 -8.91 -16.08
C ALA A 107 -22.32 -9.94 -15.07
N GLU A 108 -21.41 -10.81 -15.48
CA GLU A 108 -20.81 -11.84 -14.62
C GLU A 108 -19.41 -11.45 -14.15
N LEU A 109 -19.16 -11.60 -12.85
CA LEU A 109 -17.83 -11.40 -12.26
C LEU A 109 -17.44 -12.62 -11.41
N GLN A 110 -16.19 -12.62 -10.95
CA GLN A 110 -15.63 -13.63 -10.07
C GLN A 110 -15.18 -12.98 -8.77
N GLN A 111 -15.66 -13.48 -7.63
CA GLN A 111 -15.12 -13.04 -6.33
C GLN A 111 -13.64 -13.41 -6.26
N ALA A 112 -12.84 -12.51 -5.71
CA ALA A 112 -11.41 -12.60 -5.56
C ALA A 112 -10.64 -12.72 -6.89
N GLY A 113 -11.25 -12.48 -8.06
CA GLY A 113 -10.60 -12.57 -9.36
C GLY A 113 -10.94 -11.39 -10.27
N TYR A 114 -10.03 -11.03 -11.15
CA TYR A 114 -10.28 -10.06 -12.21
C TYR A 114 -10.94 -10.73 -13.41
N VAL A 115 -12.03 -10.14 -13.89
CA VAL A 115 -12.73 -10.54 -15.10
C VAL A 115 -12.65 -9.37 -16.09
N PRO A 116 -12.13 -9.58 -17.31
CA PRO A 116 -12.17 -8.58 -18.35
C PRO A 116 -13.59 -8.42 -18.87
N VAL A 117 -14.04 -7.18 -19.01
CA VAL A 117 -15.31 -6.81 -19.65
C VAL A 117 -15.03 -5.88 -20.81
N LEU A 118 -15.83 -5.99 -21.87
CA LEU A 118 -15.63 -5.21 -23.09
C LEU A 118 -16.52 -3.96 -23.09
N LEU A 119 -15.94 -2.84 -23.51
CA LEU A 119 -16.64 -1.61 -23.80
C LEU A 119 -16.62 -1.35 -25.31
N LYS A 120 -17.74 -0.86 -25.85
CA LYS A 120 -17.76 -0.21 -27.17
C LYS A 120 -17.71 1.30 -26.94
N ILE A 121 -16.74 1.96 -27.55
CA ILE A 121 -16.65 3.42 -27.56
C ILE A 121 -17.07 3.92 -28.94
N ILE A 122 -18.06 4.81 -28.96
CA ILE A 122 -18.50 5.53 -30.15
C ILE A 122 -18.04 6.98 -29.99
N ASN A 123 -17.05 7.37 -30.77
CA ASN A 123 -16.34 8.63 -30.60
C ASN A 123 -16.62 9.61 -31.73
N HIS A 124 -17.77 10.28 -31.70
CA HIS A 124 -18.13 11.28 -32.71
C HIS A 124 -17.27 12.57 -32.61
N SER A 125 -16.51 12.73 -31.53
CA SER A 125 -15.55 13.83 -31.38
C SER A 125 -14.19 13.55 -32.01
N THR A 126 -13.87 12.29 -32.34
CA THR A 126 -12.52 11.81 -32.73
C THR A 126 -11.40 12.18 -31.74
N SER A 127 -11.76 12.49 -30.49
CA SER A 127 -10.82 12.91 -29.46
C SER A 127 -10.00 11.72 -28.96
N THR A 128 -8.78 12.00 -28.48
CA THR A 128 -7.84 10.99 -27.97
C THR A 128 -7.55 11.07 -26.45
N PRO A 129 -8.41 11.66 -25.58
CA PRO A 129 -8.18 11.60 -24.14
C PRO A 129 -8.32 10.15 -23.63
N ARG A 130 -7.85 9.93 -22.40
CA ARG A 130 -8.08 8.68 -21.68
C ARG A 130 -9.54 8.58 -21.25
N LEU A 131 -10.19 7.46 -21.53
CA LEU A 131 -11.48 7.13 -20.93
C LEU A 131 -11.26 6.71 -19.48
N ARG A 132 -11.79 7.50 -18.56
CA ARG A 132 -11.75 7.22 -17.13
C ARG A 132 -13.03 6.54 -16.71
N ILE A 133 -12.88 5.53 -15.84
CA ILE A 133 -13.99 4.77 -15.29
C ILE A 133 -13.86 4.82 -13.78
N SER A 134 -14.93 5.21 -13.12
CA SER A 134 -15.01 5.22 -11.67
C SER A 134 -16.31 4.59 -11.20
N SER A 135 -16.39 4.27 -9.91
CA SER A 135 -17.60 3.77 -9.29
C SER A 135 -17.58 4.10 -7.80
N PRO A 136 -18.71 4.50 -7.20
CA PRO A 136 -18.82 4.65 -5.75
C PRO A 136 -18.53 3.35 -4.97
N GLN A 137 -18.76 2.20 -5.62
CA GLN A 137 -18.48 0.87 -5.07
C GLN A 137 -17.03 0.41 -5.33
N ALA A 138 -16.24 1.19 -6.09
CA ALA A 138 -14.87 0.85 -6.43
C ALA A 138 -13.81 1.40 -5.46
N GLY A 139 -12.58 0.93 -5.58
CA GLY A 139 -11.40 1.46 -4.87
C GLY A 139 -11.13 0.82 -3.50
N PRO A 140 -10.08 1.25 -2.80
CA PRO A 140 -9.69 0.71 -1.50
C PRO A 140 -10.81 0.68 -0.46
N VAL A 141 -10.85 -0.32 0.41
CA VAL A 141 -11.77 -0.37 1.57
C VAL A 141 -11.28 0.44 2.77
N TYR A 142 -9.97 0.72 2.81
CA TYR A 142 -9.27 1.44 3.87
C TYR A 142 -9.04 2.93 3.55
N ALA A 143 -8.67 3.72 4.56
CA ALA A 143 -8.21 5.10 4.39
C ALA A 143 -7.26 5.57 5.52
N GLY A 144 -6.56 6.69 5.29
CA GLY A 144 -5.71 7.36 6.28
C GLY A 144 -4.22 6.98 6.21
N VAL A 145 -3.80 6.37 5.11
CA VAL A 145 -2.41 5.91 4.93
C VAL A 145 -1.51 7.10 4.59
N ALA A 146 -0.28 7.11 5.11
CA ALA A 146 0.62 8.23 4.87
C ALA A 146 1.22 8.17 3.46
N VAL A 147 0.98 9.21 2.65
CA VAL A 147 1.44 9.31 1.25
C VAL A 147 2.95 9.12 1.13
N PHE A 148 3.74 9.75 2.00
CA PHE A 148 5.20 9.60 2.01
C PHE A 148 5.64 8.14 2.22
N THR A 149 4.91 7.36 3.02
CA THR A 149 5.22 5.94 3.20
C THR A 149 4.99 5.16 1.93
N MET A 150 3.87 5.39 1.24
CA MET A 150 3.56 4.75 -0.04
C MET A 150 4.58 5.14 -1.12
N GLN A 151 5.08 6.38 -1.12
CA GLN A 151 6.16 6.81 -2.01
C GLN A 151 7.46 6.05 -1.76
N ARG A 152 7.90 5.92 -0.49
CA ARG A 152 9.11 5.16 -0.13
C ARG A 152 8.99 3.68 -0.54
N GLN A 153 7.79 3.11 -0.41
CA GLN A 153 7.50 1.72 -0.77
C GLN A 153 7.26 1.53 -2.28
N GLN A 154 7.23 2.61 -3.07
CA GLN A 154 6.89 2.57 -4.51
C GLN A 154 5.51 1.98 -4.80
N GLN A 155 4.54 2.30 -3.94
CA GLN A 155 3.17 1.77 -3.96
C GLN A 155 2.12 2.90 -3.91
N THR A 156 2.38 4.05 -4.55
CA THR A 156 1.49 5.21 -4.50
C THR A 156 0.08 4.93 -5.01
N GLN A 157 -0.08 3.97 -5.93
CA GLN A 157 -1.37 3.50 -6.42
C GLN A 157 -2.29 2.98 -5.30
N LEU A 158 -1.73 2.44 -4.21
CA LEU A 158 -2.52 1.97 -3.05
C LEU A 158 -3.13 3.13 -2.23
N SER A 159 -2.71 4.37 -2.47
CA SER A 159 -3.24 5.57 -1.81
C SER A 159 -4.32 6.30 -2.62
N GLU A 160 -4.59 5.86 -3.85
CA GLU A 160 -5.58 6.48 -4.73
C GLU A 160 -7.02 6.08 -4.33
N ASN A 161 -7.95 7.04 -4.38
CA ASN A 161 -9.38 6.83 -4.09
C ASN A 161 -9.66 6.07 -2.77
N GLN A 162 -8.90 6.38 -1.71
CA GLN A 162 -9.11 5.81 -0.37
C GLN A 162 -10.56 5.99 0.12
N ASN A 163 -11.00 5.09 1.01
CA ASN A 163 -12.35 5.11 1.59
C ASN A 163 -12.55 6.17 2.68
N SER A 164 -12.18 7.42 2.40
CA SER A 164 -12.28 8.53 3.37
C SER A 164 -13.72 8.82 3.80
N ALA A 165 -14.71 8.38 3.02
CA ALA A 165 -16.13 8.51 3.35
C ALA A 165 -16.70 7.31 4.14
N HIS A 166 -15.89 6.29 4.43
CA HIS A 166 -16.28 5.07 5.16
C HIS A 166 -17.50 4.35 4.56
N SER A 167 -17.57 4.31 3.22
CA SER A 167 -18.63 3.60 2.53
C SER A 167 -18.47 2.09 2.76
N PRO A 168 -19.50 1.38 3.26
CA PRO A 168 -19.45 -0.07 3.44
C PRO A 168 -19.55 -0.84 2.10
N ASP A 169 -19.91 -0.14 1.02
CA ASP A 169 -20.24 -0.76 -0.28
C ASP A 169 -19.07 -0.83 -1.25
N ARG A 170 -17.82 -0.65 -0.78
CA ARG A 170 -16.61 -0.72 -1.62
C ARG A 170 -16.18 -2.14 -1.98
N PHE A 171 -17.06 -2.90 -2.64
CA PHE A 171 -16.79 -4.29 -3.01
C PHE A 171 -16.09 -4.47 -4.37
N LEU A 172 -16.09 -3.46 -5.24
CA LEU A 172 -15.65 -3.57 -6.64
C LEU A 172 -14.21 -3.03 -6.80
N ALA A 173 -13.43 -3.57 -7.72
CA ALA A 173 -12.23 -2.94 -8.26
C ALA A 173 -12.43 -2.80 -9.77
N VAL A 174 -12.04 -1.65 -10.32
CA VAL A 174 -12.21 -1.33 -11.73
C VAL A 174 -10.89 -0.74 -12.22
N GLU A 175 -10.37 -1.28 -13.30
CA GLU A 175 -9.11 -0.86 -13.90
C GLU A 175 -9.21 -0.97 -15.42
N SER A 176 -8.88 0.11 -16.13
CA SER A 176 -8.74 0.05 -17.59
C SER A 176 -7.49 -0.75 -17.95
N TYR A 177 -7.57 -1.66 -18.93
CA TYR A 177 -6.41 -2.41 -19.39
C TYR A 177 -5.62 -1.59 -20.41
N GLU A 178 -4.43 -1.13 -20.02
CA GLU A 178 -3.65 -0.13 -20.76
C GLU A 178 -2.31 -0.68 -21.27
N GLU A 179 -2.01 -1.95 -20.98
CA GLU A 179 -0.79 -2.62 -21.44
C GLU A 179 -0.89 -3.06 -22.91
N SER A 180 0.26 -3.18 -23.56
CA SER A 180 0.36 -3.68 -24.94
C SER A 180 -0.31 -5.07 -25.06
N PRO A 181 -1.12 -5.32 -26.10
CA PRO A 181 -1.31 -4.53 -27.33
C PRO A 181 -2.39 -3.43 -27.23
N MET A 182 -3.03 -3.21 -26.08
CA MET A 182 -3.98 -2.11 -25.89
C MET A 182 -3.25 -0.77 -25.66
N THR A 183 -4.01 0.32 -25.51
CA THR A 183 -3.48 1.69 -25.34
C THR A 183 -4.17 2.41 -24.19
N ASP A 184 -3.45 3.33 -23.53
CA ASP A 184 -3.95 4.15 -22.42
C ASP A 184 -4.93 5.26 -22.86
N LYS A 185 -4.83 5.68 -24.11
CA LYS A 185 -5.66 6.72 -24.73
C LYS A 185 -6.58 6.14 -25.79
N LEU A 186 -7.69 6.82 -26.01
CA LEU A 186 -8.54 6.60 -27.17
C LEU A 186 -7.74 6.85 -28.45
N SER A 187 -7.98 6.04 -29.47
CA SER A 187 -7.27 6.11 -30.75
C SER A 187 -7.75 7.26 -31.64
N GLY A 188 -8.91 7.84 -31.32
CA GLY A 188 -9.59 8.86 -32.13
C GLY A 188 -10.44 8.26 -33.26
N LEU A 189 -10.52 6.93 -33.36
CA LEU A 189 -11.44 6.23 -34.26
C LEU A 189 -12.88 6.46 -33.84
N GLU A 190 -13.80 6.54 -34.82
CA GLU A 190 -15.22 6.72 -34.55
C GLU A 190 -15.82 5.54 -33.78
N VAL A 191 -15.28 4.33 -33.97
CA VAL A 191 -15.59 3.16 -33.15
C VAL A 191 -14.30 2.45 -32.75
N GLU A 192 -14.16 2.19 -31.45
CA GLU A 192 -13.13 1.32 -30.90
C GLU A 192 -13.65 0.53 -29.70
N TYR A 193 -13.05 -0.63 -29.44
CA TYR A 193 -13.34 -1.47 -28.30
C TYR A 193 -12.20 -1.43 -27.29
N ALA A 194 -12.54 -1.35 -26.01
CA ALA A 194 -11.59 -1.31 -24.89
C ALA A 194 -11.93 -2.37 -23.84
N ILE A 195 -10.90 -2.81 -23.12
CA ILE A 195 -11.02 -3.83 -22.07
C ILE A 195 -10.90 -3.16 -20.70
N VAL A 196 -11.78 -3.54 -19.79
CA VAL A 196 -11.76 -3.12 -18.39
C VAL A 196 -11.68 -4.37 -17.53
N LEU A 197 -10.73 -4.41 -16.61
CA LEU A 197 -10.65 -5.45 -15.59
C LEU A 197 -11.54 -5.07 -14.42
N MET A 198 -12.44 -5.98 -14.04
CA MET A 198 -13.29 -5.83 -12.88
C MET A 198 -13.09 -6.99 -11.91
N ALA A 199 -12.86 -6.70 -10.63
CA ALA A 199 -12.79 -7.71 -9.58
C ALA A 199 -13.75 -7.37 -8.44
N SER A 200 -14.17 -8.38 -7.68
CA SER A 200 -14.99 -8.17 -6.49
C SER A 200 -14.46 -8.89 -5.26
N SER A 201 -14.55 -8.26 -4.10
CA SER A 201 -14.32 -8.91 -2.80
C SER A 201 -15.53 -9.70 -2.28
N GLN A 202 -16.71 -9.51 -2.87
CA GLN A 202 -17.96 -10.14 -2.45
C GLN A 202 -18.51 -11.08 -3.52
N ALA A 203 -19.42 -11.98 -3.14
CA ALA A 203 -20.14 -12.87 -4.06
C ALA A 203 -21.65 -12.59 -4.08
N GLY A 204 -22.35 -13.20 -5.03
CA GLY A 204 -23.80 -13.10 -5.18
C GLY A 204 -24.22 -11.94 -6.09
N ARG A 205 -25.47 -11.48 -5.92
CA ARG A 205 -26.00 -10.34 -6.68
C ARG A 205 -25.59 -9.04 -6.02
N ARG A 206 -24.94 -8.15 -6.76
CA ARG A 206 -24.52 -6.82 -6.30
C ARG A 206 -24.68 -5.80 -7.41
N GLU A 207 -25.20 -4.63 -7.08
CA GLU A 207 -25.29 -3.52 -8.01
C GLU A 207 -24.09 -2.59 -7.82
N ALA A 208 -23.51 -2.15 -8.92
CA ALA A 208 -22.53 -1.07 -8.94
C ALA A 208 -22.92 -0.04 -10.00
N VAL A 209 -22.63 1.22 -9.73
CA VAL A 209 -22.82 2.32 -10.69
C VAL A 209 -21.46 2.64 -11.30
N LEU A 210 -21.35 2.48 -12.62
CA LEU A 210 -20.14 2.78 -13.39
C LEU A 210 -20.25 4.18 -13.98
N HIS A 211 -19.29 5.04 -13.71
CA HIS A 211 -19.24 6.42 -14.18
C HIS A 211 -18.12 6.54 -15.22
N PHE A 212 -18.41 7.21 -16.33
CA PHE A 212 -17.47 7.40 -17.44
C PHE A 212 -17.19 8.88 -17.66
N ASP A 213 -15.92 9.24 -17.85
CA ASP A 213 -15.51 10.60 -18.20
C ASP A 213 -14.24 10.62 -19.06
N VAL A 214 -13.95 11.75 -19.69
CA VAL A 214 -12.72 11.95 -20.49
C VAL A 214 -11.95 13.22 -20.07
N GLY A 215 -12.21 13.77 -18.89
CA GLY A 215 -11.59 14.99 -18.37
C GLY A 215 -12.54 16.00 -17.71
N GLU A 216 -12.00 17.11 -17.22
CA GLU A 216 -12.79 18.16 -16.54
C GLU A 216 -13.79 18.82 -17.49
N GLY A 217 -15.07 18.82 -17.12
CA GLY A 217 -16.16 19.46 -17.88
C GLY A 217 -16.98 18.53 -18.78
N THR A 218 -16.71 17.21 -18.79
CA THR A 218 -17.47 16.24 -19.61
C THR A 218 -18.69 15.65 -18.91
N ALA A 219 -18.92 16.02 -17.65
CA ALA A 219 -20.07 15.60 -16.87
C ALA A 219 -21.34 16.25 -17.44
N ASP A 220 -22.24 15.42 -17.97
CA ASP A 220 -23.55 15.90 -18.39
C ASP A 220 -24.42 16.16 -17.16
N LEU A 221 -25.14 17.28 -17.14
CA LEU A 221 -25.97 17.72 -16.00
C LEU A 221 -27.12 16.75 -15.70
N GLU A 222 -27.39 15.80 -16.59
CA GLU A 222 -28.47 14.83 -16.53
C GLU A 222 -28.02 13.41 -16.10
N HIS A 223 -26.79 13.23 -15.56
CA HIS A 223 -26.23 11.91 -15.14
C HIS A 223 -26.20 10.86 -16.26
N ARG A 224 -26.12 11.28 -17.52
CA ARG A 224 -26.13 10.37 -18.69
C ARG A 224 -24.87 9.51 -18.81
N ASN A 225 -23.83 9.82 -18.05
CA ASN A 225 -22.56 9.11 -18.02
C ASN A 225 -22.47 8.06 -16.91
N GLU A 226 -23.59 7.76 -16.23
CA GLU A 226 -23.70 6.74 -15.20
C GLU A 226 -24.44 5.50 -15.72
N LEU A 227 -23.92 4.31 -15.39
CA LEU A 227 -24.51 3.02 -15.74
C LEU A 227 -24.65 2.15 -14.49
N PRO A 228 -25.85 2.03 -13.90
CA PRO A 228 -26.12 1.02 -12.89
C PRO A 228 -26.13 -0.38 -13.53
N VAL A 229 -25.34 -1.29 -12.98
CA VAL A 229 -25.24 -2.68 -13.43
C VAL A 229 -25.41 -3.63 -12.25
N LEU A 230 -26.42 -4.50 -12.33
CA LEU A 230 -26.58 -5.63 -11.41
C LEU A 230 -25.70 -6.79 -11.86
N PHE A 231 -24.60 -7.01 -11.15
CA PHE A 231 -23.66 -8.11 -11.39
C PHE A 231 -24.09 -9.40 -10.70
N HIS A 232 -23.86 -10.53 -11.38
CA HIS A 232 -23.85 -11.85 -10.79
C HIS A 232 -22.40 -12.28 -10.53
N ILE A 233 -22.01 -12.30 -9.26
CA ILE A 233 -20.63 -12.57 -8.85
C ILE A 233 -20.52 -14.00 -8.34
N ARG A 234 -19.75 -14.84 -9.05
CA ARG A 234 -19.49 -16.22 -8.64
C ARG A 234 -18.62 -16.24 -7.37
N PRO A 235 -18.88 -17.15 -6.42
CA PRO A 235 -18.09 -17.24 -5.20
C PRO A 235 -16.65 -17.68 -5.51
N ALA A 236 -15.72 -17.21 -4.67
CA ALA A 236 -14.36 -17.71 -4.64
C ALA A 236 -14.33 -19.11 -4.01
N LEU A 237 -13.25 -19.86 -4.26
CA LEU A 237 -13.08 -21.21 -3.77
C LEU A 237 -12.17 -21.20 -2.54
N PRO A 238 -12.55 -21.93 -1.48
CA PRO A 238 -11.71 -22.07 -0.30
C PRO A 238 -10.52 -22.98 -0.61
N LEU A 239 -9.31 -22.47 -0.41
CA LEU A 239 -8.07 -23.24 -0.34
C LEU A 239 -7.76 -23.51 1.13
N THR A 240 -7.84 -24.77 1.56
CA THR A 240 -7.43 -25.16 2.91
C THR A 240 -5.91 -25.28 2.98
N LEU A 241 -5.30 -24.75 4.03
CA LEU A 241 -3.85 -24.78 4.22
C LEU A 241 -3.48 -25.86 5.24
N ARG A 242 -2.46 -26.66 4.93
CA ARG A 242 -1.85 -27.63 5.84
C ARG A 242 -0.42 -27.19 6.11
N ILE A 243 -0.18 -26.54 7.23
CA ILE A 243 1.09 -25.85 7.51
C ILE A 243 1.76 -26.51 8.70
N THR A 244 2.97 -27.00 8.47
CA THR A 244 3.76 -27.67 9.51
C THR A 244 5.15 -27.05 9.60
N ASP A 245 5.67 -26.93 10.83
CA ASP A 245 7.05 -26.50 11.09
C ASP A 245 8.04 -27.65 10.83
N ALA A 246 9.34 -27.38 10.93
CA ALA A 246 10.42 -28.34 10.68
C ALA A 246 10.33 -29.60 11.57
N ASP A 247 9.68 -29.52 12.73
CA ASP A 247 9.43 -30.63 13.65
C ASP A 247 8.11 -31.38 13.40
N GLY A 248 7.34 -30.95 12.40
CA GLY A 248 6.03 -31.49 12.03
C GLY A 248 4.84 -30.93 12.84
N SER A 249 5.07 -30.01 13.77
CA SER A 249 4.00 -29.34 14.52
C SER A 249 3.22 -28.35 13.65
N PRO A 250 1.91 -28.14 13.90
CA PRO A 250 1.15 -27.10 13.21
C PRO A 250 1.77 -25.71 13.42
N SER A 251 1.91 -24.94 12.34
CA SER A 251 2.60 -23.64 12.39
C SER A 251 1.89 -22.57 11.57
N MET A 252 2.48 -21.37 11.54
CA MET A 252 2.04 -20.23 10.75
C MET A 252 3.08 -19.90 9.68
N ALA A 253 2.60 -19.60 8.46
CA ALA A 253 3.47 -19.24 7.36
C ALA A 253 3.15 -17.85 6.79
N ARG A 254 4.19 -17.19 6.30
CA ARG A 254 4.15 -16.12 5.31
C ARG A 254 3.84 -16.73 3.95
N LEU A 255 2.76 -16.31 3.30
CA LEU A 255 2.27 -16.85 2.03
C LEU A 255 2.02 -15.74 1.01
N GLU A 256 2.53 -15.91 -0.20
CA GLU A 256 2.28 -14.98 -1.31
C GLU A 256 1.70 -15.75 -2.49
N PHE A 257 0.52 -15.36 -2.97
CA PHE A 257 -0.16 -15.97 -4.09
C PHE A 257 -0.14 -15.01 -5.28
N ARG A 258 0.37 -15.47 -6.43
CA ARG A 258 0.31 -14.71 -7.67
C ARG A 258 -0.22 -15.54 -8.81
N ASP A 259 -1.09 -14.95 -9.63
CA ASP A 259 -1.53 -15.59 -10.87
C ASP A 259 -0.49 -15.48 -11.99
N GLU A 260 -0.85 -15.95 -13.18
CA GLU A 260 0.00 -15.95 -14.38
C GLU A 260 0.34 -14.53 -14.88
N HIS A 261 -0.37 -13.49 -14.42
CA HIS A 261 -0.12 -12.08 -14.70
C HIS A 261 0.59 -11.37 -13.54
N ALA A 262 1.16 -12.14 -12.60
CA ALA A 262 1.83 -11.66 -11.40
C ALA A 262 0.96 -10.83 -10.44
N ARG A 263 -0.37 -10.85 -10.60
CA ARG A 263 -1.30 -10.14 -9.70
C ARG A 263 -1.36 -10.83 -8.35
N VAL A 264 -1.38 -10.06 -7.28
CA VAL A 264 -1.32 -10.55 -5.90
C VAL A 264 -2.71 -10.89 -5.37
N TYR A 265 -2.83 -12.05 -4.70
CA TYR A 265 -4.06 -12.52 -4.06
C TYR A 265 -3.87 -12.79 -2.55
N PRO A 266 -4.86 -12.47 -1.71
CA PRO A 266 -6.10 -11.74 -2.00
C PRO A 266 -5.86 -10.32 -2.53
N LEU A 267 -6.85 -9.68 -3.18
CA LEU A 267 -6.69 -8.34 -3.78
C LEU A 267 -6.27 -7.29 -2.74
N GLN A 268 -5.09 -6.69 -2.89
CA GLN A 268 -4.54 -5.74 -1.90
C GLN A 268 -5.48 -4.56 -1.59
N ALA A 269 -6.11 -3.95 -2.60
CA ALA A 269 -7.08 -2.87 -2.39
C ALA A 269 -8.31 -3.28 -1.55
N LYS A 270 -8.53 -4.59 -1.38
CA LYS A 270 -9.66 -5.16 -0.62
C LYS A 270 -9.24 -5.81 0.70
N ARG A 271 -8.00 -5.54 1.14
CA ARG A 271 -7.46 -6.07 2.39
C ARG A 271 -7.62 -5.06 3.53
N GLU A 272 -8.08 -5.59 4.65
CA GLU A 272 -7.97 -5.00 5.99
C GLU A 272 -7.41 -6.11 6.90
N ALA A 273 -7.08 -5.76 8.14
CA ALA A 273 -6.66 -6.72 9.15
C ALA A 273 -7.52 -8.02 9.13
N PRO A 274 -6.89 -9.21 9.15
CA PRO A 274 -5.45 -9.44 9.40
C PRO A 274 -4.54 -9.32 8.16
N ASP A 275 -5.09 -9.06 6.97
CA ASP A 275 -4.32 -8.97 5.72
C ASP A 275 -3.97 -7.52 5.43
N PHE A 276 -2.69 -7.19 5.31
CA PHE A 276 -2.31 -5.79 5.15
C PHE A 276 -2.19 -5.44 3.68
N PHE A 277 -2.88 -4.38 3.28
CA PHE A 277 -2.96 -3.98 1.88
C PHE A 277 -1.59 -3.63 1.27
N PHE A 278 -0.63 -3.15 2.07
CA PHE A 278 0.71 -2.76 1.61
C PHE A 278 1.71 -3.92 1.58
N GLN A 279 1.31 -5.11 2.04
CA GLN A 279 2.12 -6.32 1.97
C GLN A 279 1.62 -7.20 0.82
N PRO A 280 2.50 -7.76 -0.02
CA PRO A 280 2.08 -8.74 -1.02
C PRO A 280 1.67 -10.05 -0.34
N GLN A 281 2.42 -10.48 0.68
CA GLN A 281 2.11 -11.67 1.47
C GLN A 281 0.87 -11.51 2.35
N VAL A 282 0.33 -12.65 2.78
CA VAL A 282 -0.59 -12.81 3.92
C VAL A 282 -0.04 -13.85 4.87
N TYR A 283 -0.51 -13.88 6.11
CA TYR A 283 -0.09 -14.87 7.10
C TYR A 283 -1.24 -15.79 7.44
N ARG A 284 -1.00 -17.10 7.45
CA ARG A 284 -2.02 -18.10 7.80
C ARG A 284 -1.44 -19.23 8.63
N GLY A 285 -2.25 -19.72 9.56
CA GLY A 285 -1.97 -20.91 10.36
C GLY A 285 -2.46 -22.19 9.69
N ASP A 286 -2.04 -23.34 10.23
CA ASP A 286 -2.57 -24.64 9.85
C ASP A 286 -4.10 -24.71 9.96
N GLY A 287 -4.75 -25.33 8.96
CA GLY A 287 -6.20 -25.49 8.88
C GLY A 287 -6.95 -24.24 8.42
N GLU A 288 -6.29 -23.10 8.30
CA GLU A 288 -6.93 -21.87 7.81
C GLU A 288 -7.16 -21.89 6.29
N VAL A 289 -7.95 -20.92 5.83
CA VAL A 289 -8.40 -20.83 4.44
C VAL A 289 -7.98 -19.52 3.80
N VAL A 290 -7.63 -19.59 2.51
CA VAL A 290 -7.54 -18.44 1.62
C VAL A 290 -8.60 -18.60 0.52
N LEU A 291 -9.33 -17.53 0.22
CA LEU A 291 -10.28 -17.51 -0.87
C LEU A 291 -9.58 -17.11 -2.16
N LEU A 292 -9.60 -17.99 -3.17
CA LEU A 292 -9.00 -17.75 -4.47
C LEU A 292 -10.04 -17.99 -5.59
N PRO A 293 -9.95 -17.27 -6.71
CA PRO A 293 -10.74 -17.62 -7.88
C PRO A 293 -10.21 -18.93 -8.51
N PRO A 294 -11.01 -19.64 -9.32
CA PRO A 294 -10.49 -20.73 -10.13
C PRO A 294 -9.33 -20.25 -11.01
N GLY A 295 -8.24 -21.01 -11.08
CA GLY A 295 -7.06 -20.60 -11.84
C GLY A 295 -5.76 -21.24 -11.36
N LYS A 296 -4.65 -20.86 -12.01
CA LYS A 296 -3.30 -21.27 -11.63
C LYS A 296 -2.60 -20.17 -10.86
N PHE A 297 -1.88 -20.55 -9.83
CA PHE A 297 -1.13 -19.65 -8.96
C PHE A 297 0.28 -20.17 -8.74
N SER A 298 1.24 -19.24 -8.75
CA SER A 298 2.50 -19.41 -8.05
C SER A 298 2.29 -19.06 -6.58
N VAL A 299 2.84 -19.89 -5.70
CA VAL A 299 2.77 -19.69 -4.24
C VAL A 299 4.18 -19.65 -3.69
N GLN A 300 4.50 -18.57 -2.98
CA GLN A 300 5.70 -18.52 -2.15
C GLN A 300 5.33 -18.75 -0.69
N SER A 301 6.14 -19.52 0.02
CA SER A 301 5.96 -19.78 1.45
C SER A 301 7.29 -19.68 2.22
N SER A 302 7.24 -19.12 3.42
CA SER A 302 8.35 -19.08 4.39
C SER A 302 7.81 -18.80 5.80
N ARG A 303 8.71 -18.71 6.78
CA ARG A 303 8.44 -18.22 8.15
C ARG A 303 9.56 -17.28 8.64
N GLY A 304 9.93 -16.32 7.78
CA GLY A 304 10.99 -15.35 8.05
C GLY A 304 12.42 -15.81 7.73
N PRO A 305 13.45 -15.04 8.16
CA PRO A 305 14.84 -15.22 7.72
C PRO A 305 15.49 -16.55 8.11
N GLU A 306 15.03 -17.20 9.18
CA GLU A 306 15.51 -18.52 9.64
C GLU A 306 15.00 -19.69 8.76
N TYR A 307 14.07 -19.39 7.84
CA TYR A 307 13.40 -20.35 7.00
C TYR A 307 13.66 -20.11 5.51
N ARG A 308 13.71 -21.19 4.74
CA ARG A 308 13.92 -21.10 3.29
C ARG A 308 12.64 -20.62 2.60
N LEU A 309 12.80 -19.72 1.63
CA LEU A 309 11.73 -19.37 0.71
C LEU A 309 11.46 -20.55 -0.23
N GLN A 310 10.25 -21.10 -0.15
CA GLN A 310 9.80 -22.20 -0.98
C GLN A 310 8.83 -21.69 -2.04
N ASN A 311 8.87 -22.28 -3.23
CA ASN A 311 7.98 -21.95 -4.34
C ASN A 311 7.19 -23.20 -4.73
N ALA A 312 5.90 -23.03 -4.96
CA ALA A 312 5.00 -24.06 -5.44
C ALA A 312 4.10 -23.52 -6.55
N THR A 313 3.50 -24.43 -7.33
CA THR A 313 2.41 -24.12 -8.26
C THR A 313 1.15 -24.79 -7.77
N LEU A 314 0.04 -24.06 -7.77
CA LEU A 314 -1.26 -24.50 -7.32
C LEU A 314 -2.28 -24.29 -8.44
N THR A 315 -3.17 -25.26 -8.66
CA THR A 315 -4.35 -25.08 -9.52
C THR A 315 -5.60 -25.19 -8.65
N VAL A 316 -6.39 -24.11 -8.61
CA VAL A 316 -7.65 -24.02 -7.89
C VAL A 316 -8.79 -24.30 -8.87
N SER A 317 -9.65 -25.28 -8.56
CA SER A 317 -10.77 -25.68 -9.43
C SER A 317 -12.03 -25.97 -8.63
N GLN A 318 -13.20 -25.81 -9.28
CA GLN A 318 -14.51 -26.13 -8.70
C GLN A 318 -14.74 -27.64 -8.56
N ASP A 319 -14.03 -28.45 -9.35
CA ASP A 319 -14.28 -29.89 -9.47
C ASP A 319 -13.53 -30.72 -8.40
N GLN A 320 -12.83 -30.07 -7.49
CA GLN A 320 -12.01 -30.73 -6.47
C GLN A 320 -12.00 -29.97 -5.15
N THR A 321 -11.63 -30.67 -4.08
CA THR A 321 -11.20 -30.04 -2.83
C THR A 321 -9.83 -29.41 -3.07
N ASN A 322 -9.72 -28.11 -2.78
CA ASN A 322 -8.46 -27.38 -2.93
C ASN A 322 -7.73 -27.35 -1.58
N GLU A 323 -6.54 -27.95 -1.54
CA GLU A 323 -5.66 -27.98 -0.37
C GLU A 323 -4.22 -27.64 -0.80
N LEU A 324 -3.50 -26.90 0.04
CA LEU A 324 -2.07 -26.64 -0.12
C LEU A 324 -1.33 -27.10 1.15
N ALA A 325 -0.42 -28.06 0.98
CA ALA A 325 0.50 -28.48 2.02
C ALA A 325 1.79 -27.64 1.97
N VAL A 326 2.20 -27.12 3.12
CA VAL A 326 3.42 -26.34 3.33
C VAL A 326 4.18 -26.96 4.50
N GLN A 327 5.32 -27.57 4.18
CA GLN A 327 6.29 -28.02 5.17
C GLN A 327 7.37 -26.96 5.26
N LEU A 328 7.44 -26.22 6.37
CA LEU A 328 8.44 -25.17 6.54
C LEU A 328 9.84 -25.80 6.69
N GLU A 329 10.83 -25.21 6.02
CA GLU A 329 12.22 -25.65 6.04
C GLU A 329 13.08 -24.65 6.80
N ARG A 330 13.26 -24.86 8.11
CA ARG A 330 14.21 -24.09 8.92
C ARG A 330 15.63 -24.46 8.50
N TRP A 331 16.45 -23.48 8.16
CA TRP A 331 17.86 -23.70 7.77
C TRP A 331 18.86 -23.21 8.83
N PHE A 332 18.40 -22.36 9.75
CA PHE A 332 19.18 -21.85 10.87
C PHE A 332 18.25 -21.70 12.07
N ASP A 333 18.73 -22.07 13.26
CA ASP A 333 18.03 -21.81 14.52
C ASP A 333 18.96 -20.95 15.39
N ALA A 334 18.55 -19.71 15.65
CA ALA A 334 19.34 -18.80 16.47
C ALA A 334 19.44 -19.27 17.93
N ALA A 335 18.44 -20.02 18.41
CA ALA A 335 18.35 -20.48 19.80
C ALA A 335 19.44 -21.51 20.12
N ASP A 336 19.90 -22.29 19.14
CA ASP A 336 21.04 -23.21 19.28
C ASP A 336 22.34 -22.48 19.70
N TYR A 337 22.40 -21.17 19.46
CA TYR A 337 23.53 -20.30 19.79
C TYR A 337 23.23 -19.33 20.93
N GLY A 338 22.09 -19.49 21.62
CA GLY A 338 21.67 -18.63 22.73
C GLY A 338 21.13 -17.26 22.30
N PHE A 339 20.73 -17.12 21.04
CA PHE A 339 20.09 -15.90 20.53
C PHE A 339 18.60 -16.13 20.29
N TYR A 340 17.82 -15.06 20.40
CA TYR A 340 16.40 -15.03 20.07
C TYR A 340 16.17 -14.01 18.97
N SER A 341 15.35 -14.37 17.98
CA SER A 341 14.97 -13.47 16.89
C SER A 341 13.94 -12.46 17.41
N GLY A 342 14.05 -11.20 16.98
CA GLY A 342 13.04 -10.22 17.35
C GLY A 342 13.10 -8.95 16.52
N ASP A 343 11.93 -8.32 16.42
CA ASP A 343 11.76 -7.00 15.84
C ASP A 343 11.28 -6.06 16.94
N HIS A 344 12.13 -5.08 17.25
CA HIS A 344 11.98 -4.21 18.41
C HIS A 344 11.33 -2.86 18.04
N HIS A 345 10.92 -2.67 16.78
CA HIS A 345 10.36 -1.42 16.29
C HIS A 345 9.24 -1.67 15.26
N ILE A 346 8.13 -2.22 15.74
CA ILE A 346 6.91 -2.44 14.94
C ILE A 346 5.91 -1.33 15.21
N HIS A 347 5.15 -0.89 14.20
CA HIS A 347 3.98 -0.04 14.40
C HIS A 347 2.69 -0.79 14.08
N ALA A 348 1.64 -0.51 14.85
CA ALA A 348 0.28 -0.99 14.59
C ALA A 348 -0.64 0.10 14.00
N ALA A 349 -0.19 1.36 13.94
CA ALA A 349 -0.95 2.48 13.41
C ALA A 349 -0.02 3.51 12.76
N GLY A 350 -0.57 4.43 11.96
CA GLY A 350 0.20 5.39 11.19
C GLY A 350 1.11 4.74 10.13
N CYS A 351 2.04 5.49 9.54
CA CYS A 351 2.89 5.00 8.46
C CYS A 351 2.07 4.42 7.28
N ALA A 352 2.16 3.10 7.05
CA ALA A 352 1.38 2.42 6.03
C ALA A 352 0.01 1.96 6.54
N HIS A 353 -0.24 1.98 7.84
CA HIS A 353 -1.51 1.57 8.40
C HIS A 353 -2.60 2.61 8.14
N TYR A 354 -3.81 2.10 8.00
CA TYR A 354 -5.00 2.89 7.80
C TYR A 354 -5.51 3.45 9.14
N THR A 355 -6.02 4.68 9.14
CA THR A 355 -6.75 5.23 10.30
C THR A 355 -8.21 4.80 10.29
N HIS A 356 -8.73 4.33 9.15
CA HIS A 356 -10.07 3.82 9.00
C HIS A 356 -10.09 2.44 8.36
N PRO A 357 -10.89 1.50 8.90
CA PRO A 357 -11.95 1.72 9.89
C PRO A 357 -11.53 1.67 11.38
N THR A 358 -10.30 1.24 11.71
CA THR A 358 -9.95 0.84 13.09
C THR A 358 -8.80 1.59 13.77
N GLU A 359 -8.34 2.73 13.25
CA GLU A 359 -7.21 3.49 13.84
C GLU A 359 -5.93 2.66 14.02
N GLY A 360 -5.55 1.94 12.95
CA GLY A 360 -4.51 0.93 12.97
C GLY A 360 -5.10 -0.48 13.06
N VAL A 361 -4.33 -1.41 13.64
CA VAL A 361 -4.64 -2.85 13.69
C VAL A 361 -4.56 -3.39 15.11
N SER A 362 -5.19 -4.53 15.36
CA SER A 362 -5.25 -5.10 16.70
C SER A 362 -3.96 -5.88 17.06
N PRO A 363 -3.70 -6.13 18.35
CA PRO A 363 -2.59 -6.97 18.77
C PRO A 363 -2.62 -8.39 18.20
N SER A 364 -3.81 -8.98 18.00
CA SER A 364 -3.92 -10.31 17.37
C SER A 364 -3.47 -10.31 15.91
N ASP A 365 -3.66 -9.21 15.19
CA ASP A 365 -3.20 -9.06 13.81
C ASP A 365 -1.68 -8.84 13.75
N MET A 366 -1.13 -8.07 14.70
CA MET A 366 0.32 -7.93 14.87
C MET A 366 0.99 -9.25 15.22
N PHE A 367 0.41 -9.98 16.19
CA PHE A 367 0.95 -11.26 16.64
C PHE A 367 1.06 -12.26 15.49
N ARG A 368 0.07 -12.28 14.61
CA ARG A 368 0.07 -13.11 13.40
C ARG A 368 1.30 -12.85 12.52
N GLN A 369 1.74 -11.60 12.39
CA GLN A 369 2.93 -11.29 11.60
C GLN A 369 4.21 -11.70 12.32
N VAL A 370 4.30 -11.40 13.62
CA VAL A 370 5.45 -11.81 14.44
C VAL A 370 5.63 -13.32 14.39
N GLN A 371 4.54 -14.09 14.54
CA GLN A 371 4.57 -15.54 14.46
C GLN A 371 4.89 -16.05 13.04
N GLY A 372 4.31 -15.42 12.02
CA GLY A 372 4.49 -15.78 10.62
C GLY A 372 5.84 -15.38 10.02
N GLU A 373 6.56 -14.45 10.65
CA GLU A 373 7.96 -14.11 10.35
C GLU A 373 8.95 -14.85 11.28
N GLY A 374 8.46 -15.79 12.09
CA GLY A 374 9.31 -16.67 12.90
C GLY A 374 10.02 -15.97 14.05
N LEU A 375 9.52 -14.81 14.50
CA LEU A 375 10.13 -14.02 15.56
C LEU A 375 9.82 -14.61 16.94
N ASN A 376 10.78 -14.50 17.87
CA ASN A 376 10.57 -14.78 19.29
C ASN A 376 10.03 -13.57 20.05
N VAL A 377 10.38 -12.35 19.64
CA VAL A 377 9.92 -11.12 20.30
C VAL A 377 9.50 -10.08 19.27
N GLY A 378 8.27 -9.58 19.38
CA GLY A 378 7.81 -8.40 18.66
C GLY A 378 7.48 -7.26 19.62
N CYS A 379 8.13 -6.11 19.45
CA CYS A 379 7.82 -4.89 20.20
C CYS A 379 7.02 -3.93 19.33
N VAL A 380 5.74 -3.78 19.64
CA VAL A 380 4.86 -2.79 18.99
C VAL A 380 5.01 -1.46 19.71
N LEU A 381 5.60 -0.48 19.04
CA LEU A 381 5.83 0.83 19.59
C LEU A 381 4.64 1.73 19.28
N THR A 382 3.85 2.00 20.31
CA THR A 382 2.82 3.03 20.28
C THR A 382 3.52 4.39 20.12
N TRP A 383 3.05 5.18 19.17
CA TRP A 383 3.64 6.47 18.81
C TRP A 383 2.53 7.51 18.56
N GLY A 384 2.86 8.73 18.13
CA GLY A 384 1.90 9.84 18.02
C GLY A 384 0.60 9.53 17.26
N PRO A 385 0.66 9.00 16.03
CA PRO A 385 -0.50 8.52 15.29
C PRO A 385 -1.30 7.47 16.04
N CYS A 386 -2.59 7.74 16.26
CA CYS A 386 -3.52 6.87 16.98
C CYS A 386 -3.05 6.50 18.41
N PHE A 387 -2.19 7.33 19.03
CA PHE A 387 -1.64 7.10 20.38
C PHE A 387 -2.71 6.67 21.39
N GLU A 388 -3.78 7.46 21.52
CA GLU A 388 -4.88 7.22 22.47
C GLU A 388 -5.59 5.89 22.25
N HIS A 389 -5.67 5.42 21.00
CA HIS A 389 -6.26 4.13 20.70
C HIS A 389 -5.30 2.99 21.02
N GLN A 390 -4.10 3.04 20.46
CA GLN A 390 -3.14 1.94 20.48
C GLN A 390 -2.55 1.69 21.87
N ARG A 391 -2.41 2.73 22.70
CA ARG A 391 -1.93 2.57 24.09
C ARG A 391 -2.84 1.72 24.98
N LYS A 392 -4.10 1.49 24.59
CA LYS A 392 -5.03 0.60 25.32
C LYS A 392 -4.58 -0.85 25.30
N PHE A 393 -3.67 -1.22 24.40
CA PHE A 393 -3.11 -2.57 24.30
C PHE A 393 -1.81 -2.75 25.10
N PHE A 394 -1.34 -1.71 25.79
CA PHE A 394 -0.17 -1.79 26.65
C PHE A 394 -0.46 -2.57 27.94
N ASP A 395 0.49 -3.41 28.31
CA ASP A 395 0.63 -3.97 29.66
C ASP A 395 2.12 -3.97 30.04
N SER A 396 2.38 -3.90 31.34
CA SER A 396 3.70 -4.04 31.95
C SER A 396 4.34 -5.40 31.66
N GLU A 397 3.54 -6.45 31.43
CA GLU A 397 4.00 -7.79 31.03
C GLU A 397 3.65 -8.11 29.56
N ALA A 398 4.44 -8.98 28.92
CA ALA A 398 4.26 -9.36 27.50
C ALA A 398 3.16 -10.42 27.24
N ASN A 399 2.22 -10.61 28.17
CA ASN A 399 1.50 -11.89 28.32
C ASN A 399 0.16 -12.02 27.58
N PHE A 400 -0.29 -11.00 26.83
CA PHE A 400 -1.67 -10.98 26.34
C PHE A 400 -1.89 -11.76 25.02
N PHE A 401 -0.84 -11.93 24.20
CA PHE A 401 -0.97 -12.54 22.86
C PHE A 401 0.13 -13.57 22.53
N GLY A 402 1.07 -13.83 23.44
CA GLY A 402 2.22 -14.69 23.18
C GLY A 402 1.92 -16.19 23.16
N THR A 403 2.84 -16.94 22.55
CA THR A 403 3.04 -18.38 22.84
C THR A 403 4.22 -18.52 23.80
N GLU A 404 4.51 -19.76 24.23
CA GLU A 404 5.72 -20.04 25.03
C GLU A 404 7.01 -19.53 24.37
N ASN A 405 7.07 -19.54 23.02
CA ASN A 405 8.27 -19.21 22.25
C ASN A 405 8.21 -17.88 21.48
N THR A 406 7.07 -17.18 21.52
CA THR A 406 6.88 -15.91 20.82
C THR A 406 6.11 -14.92 21.70
N LEU A 407 6.69 -13.76 21.95
CA LEU A 407 6.10 -12.71 22.78
C LEU A 407 5.75 -11.50 21.92
N LEU A 408 4.65 -10.83 22.27
CA LEU A 408 4.29 -9.52 21.72
C LEU A 408 4.13 -8.56 22.89
N LYS A 409 4.87 -7.46 22.86
CA LYS A 409 4.76 -6.41 23.86
C LYS A 409 4.53 -5.06 23.19
N TYR A 410 3.58 -4.31 23.72
CA TYR A 410 3.44 -2.91 23.37
C TYR A 410 4.36 -2.08 24.27
N ASP A 411 5.08 -1.14 23.68
CA ASP A 411 5.89 -0.13 24.37
C ASP A 411 5.76 1.20 23.61
N LEU A 412 6.76 2.09 23.67
CA LEU A 412 6.67 3.45 23.11
C LEU A 412 7.78 3.74 22.11
N GLU A 413 7.43 4.45 21.04
CA GLU A 413 8.37 5.29 20.32
C GLU A 413 8.01 6.76 20.57
N ILE A 414 9.01 7.52 21.01
CA ILE A 414 8.91 8.97 21.12
C ILE A 414 9.05 9.57 19.72
N SER A 415 7.95 9.53 18.98
CA SER A 415 7.78 10.16 17.68
C SER A 415 6.38 10.78 17.60
N GLY A 416 6.31 12.07 17.26
CA GLY A 416 5.07 12.85 17.40
C GLY A 416 4.72 13.23 18.84
N PHE A 417 5.66 13.06 19.79
CA PHE A 417 5.55 13.49 21.18
C PHE A 417 6.28 14.81 21.41
N GLY A 418 6.02 15.46 22.55
CA GLY A 418 6.74 16.69 22.94
C GLY A 418 8.27 16.53 22.98
N SER A 419 8.77 15.32 23.24
CA SER A 419 10.20 15.00 23.34
C SER A 419 10.89 14.57 22.05
N ALA A 420 10.18 14.59 20.91
CA ALA A 420 10.71 14.08 19.64
C ALA A 420 11.64 15.06 18.88
N ALA A 421 11.84 16.29 19.38
CA ALA A 421 12.51 17.34 18.62
C ALA A 421 14.01 17.08 18.36
N LEU A 422 14.69 16.34 19.23
CA LEU A 422 16.10 15.96 19.08
C LEU A 422 16.30 14.49 18.67
N GLY A 423 15.26 13.89 18.11
CA GLY A 423 15.32 12.53 17.59
C GLY A 423 14.14 11.68 18.04
N HIS A 424 13.95 10.58 17.31
CA HIS A 424 13.01 9.54 17.69
C HIS A 424 13.70 8.43 18.46
N VAL A 425 13.15 8.08 19.63
CA VAL A 425 13.70 7.04 20.50
C VAL A 425 12.67 5.96 20.80
N CYS A 426 13.11 4.71 20.71
CA CYS A 426 12.39 3.53 21.17
C CYS A 426 12.62 3.39 22.68
N LEU A 427 11.55 3.20 23.43
CA LEU A 427 11.58 2.87 24.86
C LEU A 427 10.96 1.49 24.99
N LEU A 428 11.70 0.53 25.52
CA LEU A 428 11.32 -0.88 25.58
C LEU A 428 11.22 -1.37 27.02
N ASN A 429 10.39 -2.39 27.24
CA ASN A 429 10.18 -3.02 28.54
C ASN A 429 9.69 -2.02 29.61
N LEU A 430 8.77 -1.13 29.22
CA LEU A 430 8.17 -0.17 30.14
C LEU A 430 7.16 -0.86 31.05
N ARG A 431 7.03 -0.32 32.26
CA ARG A 431 5.99 -0.67 33.24
C ARG A 431 4.83 0.32 33.22
N ASP A 432 5.09 1.55 32.77
CA ASP A 432 4.14 2.62 32.59
C ASP A 432 4.49 3.43 31.32
N GLN A 433 3.46 3.80 30.56
CA GLN A 433 3.58 4.64 29.35
C GLN A 433 3.24 6.11 29.62
N SER A 434 2.72 6.44 30.80
CA SER A 434 2.32 7.79 31.17
C SER A 434 3.49 8.56 31.77
N TYR A 435 4.15 9.36 30.93
CA TYR A 435 5.23 10.22 31.42
C TYR A 435 4.71 11.20 32.50
N PRO A 436 5.44 11.44 33.59
CA PRO A 436 4.99 12.33 34.66
C PRO A 436 4.59 13.73 34.18
N GLY A 437 3.38 14.16 34.54
CA GLY A 437 2.84 15.47 34.13
C GLY A 437 2.28 15.51 32.71
N SER A 438 2.26 14.39 31.98
CA SER A 438 1.72 14.33 30.62
C SER A 438 0.19 14.43 30.53
N GLU A 439 -0.49 14.20 31.66
CA GLU A 439 -1.95 14.03 31.72
C GLU A 439 -2.45 13.04 30.66
N ASP A 440 -1.68 11.97 30.44
CA ASP A 440 -1.97 10.92 29.48
C ASP A 440 -2.01 11.38 28.01
N THR A 441 -1.48 12.56 27.69
CA THR A 441 -1.42 13.07 26.31
C THR A 441 -0.04 12.91 25.69
N ALA A 442 0.04 12.90 24.35
CA ALA A 442 1.32 12.76 23.64
C ALA A 442 2.25 14.00 23.72
N THR A 443 1.73 15.20 24.03
CA THR A 443 2.50 16.45 23.87
C THR A 443 2.59 17.31 25.13
N LYS A 444 1.60 17.28 26.02
CA LYS A 444 1.62 18.08 27.24
C LYS A 444 2.63 17.50 28.23
N GLY A 445 3.37 18.33 28.96
CA GLY A 445 4.24 17.89 30.07
C GLY A 445 5.51 17.14 29.69
N TRP A 446 5.65 16.68 28.44
CA TRP A 446 6.85 16.06 27.91
C TRP A 446 7.99 17.10 27.79
N PRO A 447 9.24 16.74 28.15
CA PRO A 447 10.43 17.55 27.85
C PRO A 447 10.56 17.80 26.35
N THR A 448 11.34 18.80 25.93
CA THR A 448 11.53 19.10 24.50
C THR A 448 12.66 18.31 23.84
N TRP A 449 13.34 17.40 24.57
CA TRP A 449 14.45 16.58 24.07
C TRP A 449 14.43 15.16 24.66
N THR A 450 15.29 14.28 24.17
CA THR A 450 15.17 12.83 24.35
C THR A 450 15.73 12.29 25.67
N THR A 451 16.87 12.82 26.14
CA THR A 451 17.59 12.29 27.33
C THR A 451 16.73 12.09 28.59
N PRO A 452 15.84 13.00 29.02
CA PRO A 452 15.07 12.83 30.25
C PRO A 452 14.05 11.69 30.13
N VAL A 453 13.50 11.49 28.94
CA VAL A 453 12.54 10.41 28.69
C VAL A 453 13.26 9.06 28.64
N MET A 454 14.46 9.00 28.06
CA MET A 454 15.30 7.80 28.12
C MET A 454 15.67 7.45 29.58
N ARG A 455 16.02 8.45 30.40
CA ARG A 455 16.25 8.26 31.83
C ARG A 455 15.02 7.69 32.54
N TRP A 456 13.84 8.23 32.24
CA TRP A 456 12.58 7.72 32.78
C TRP A 456 12.32 6.26 32.39
N ALA A 457 12.68 5.84 31.16
CA ALA A 457 12.63 4.43 30.79
C ALA A 457 13.62 3.58 31.64
N LYS A 458 14.86 4.05 31.85
CA LYS A 458 15.85 3.36 32.70
C LYS A 458 15.38 3.22 34.16
N GLU A 459 14.72 4.23 34.71
CA GLU A 459 14.16 4.21 36.08
C GLU A 459 13.12 3.11 36.27
N GLN A 460 12.45 2.68 35.19
CA GLN A 460 11.51 1.56 35.19
C GLN A 460 12.18 0.19 35.02
N GLY A 461 13.50 0.16 34.75
CA GLY A 461 14.23 -1.05 34.34
C GLY A 461 14.10 -1.35 32.84
N GLY A 462 13.66 -0.38 32.04
CA GLY A 462 13.54 -0.48 30.60
C GLY A 462 14.86 -0.23 29.85
N TYR A 463 14.77 -0.34 28.53
CA TYR A 463 15.85 -0.06 27.60
C TYR A 463 15.46 1.08 26.65
N ALA A 464 16.41 1.91 26.26
CA ALA A 464 16.14 3.02 25.35
C ALA A 464 17.20 3.17 24.27
N GLY A 465 16.80 3.59 23.08
CA GLY A 465 17.71 3.76 21.95
C GLY A 465 17.11 4.56 20.79
N TYR A 466 17.94 5.05 19.88
CA TYR A 466 17.44 5.81 18.72
C TYR A 466 16.95 4.91 17.60
N ALA A 467 15.82 5.30 17.01
CA ALA A 467 15.05 4.53 16.04
C ALA A 467 15.58 4.57 14.59
N HIS A 468 15.91 5.76 14.08
CA HIS A 468 16.27 5.98 12.66
C HIS A 468 17.62 6.68 12.57
N SER A 469 18.68 5.97 12.95
CA SER A 469 19.93 6.62 13.39
C SER A 469 20.44 7.69 12.45
N ALA A 470 20.59 7.42 11.15
CA ALA A 470 21.18 8.39 10.21
C ALA A 470 20.24 9.44 9.60
N SER A 471 18.97 9.49 10.01
CA SER A 471 18.07 10.54 9.53
C SER A 471 18.56 11.93 10.00
N GLY A 472 19.02 12.75 9.05
CA GLY A 472 19.65 14.04 9.37
C GLY A 472 21.11 13.94 9.81
N LEU A 473 21.77 12.80 9.57
CA LEU A 473 23.21 12.61 9.76
C LEU A 473 24.02 12.66 8.45
N ALA A 474 23.41 13.12 7.36
CA ALA A 474 24.17 13.45 6.17
C ALA A 474 25.17 14.57 6.50
N ILE A 475 26.30 14.60 5.80
CA ILE A 475 27.18 15.76 5.76
C ILE A 475 26.68 16.65 4.62
N ASP A 476 26.41 17.93 4.90
CA ASP A 476 26.30 18.94 3.87
C ASP A 476 27.68 19.57 3.71
N PRO A 477 28.44 19.25 2.62
CA PRO A 477 29.81 19.68 2.49
C PRO A 477 29.97 21.20 2.53
N GLN A 478 29.02 21.95 1.98
CA GLN A 478 29.10 23.39 1.92
C GLN A 478 28.78 24.00 3.30
N ALA A 479 27.75 23.52 3.98
CA ALA A 479 27.41 24.00 5.31
C ALA A 479 28.50 23.64 6.33
N ALA A 480 29.02 22.42 6.28
CA ALA A 480 30.12 21.96 7.13
C ALA A 480 31.40 22.79 6.95
N SER A 481 31.76 23.09 5.70
CA SER A 481 32.93 23.93 5.39
C SER A 481 32.76 25.37 5.90
N LYS A 482 31.57 25.96 5.72
CA LYS A 482 31.26 27.29 6.29
C LYS A 482 31.38 27.29 7.81
N ARG A 483 30.90 26.25 8.50
CA ARG A 483 31.06 26.13 9.96
C ARG A 483 32.52 26.09 10.40
N LEU A 484 33.42 25.48 9.62
CA LEU A 484 34.84 25.50 9.92
C LEU A 484 35.43 26.90 9.77
N ILE A 485 35.11 27.59 8.67
CA ILE A 485 35.55 28.98 8.45
C ILE A 485 35.03 29.85 9.60
N ASP A 486 33.71 29.88 9.83
CA ASP A 486 33.09 30.68 10.89
C ASP A 486 33.69 30.42 12.29
N ARG A 487 34.19 29.22 12.53
CA ARG A 487 34.75 28.80 13.83
C ARG A 487 36.22 29.13 13.99
N TYR A 488 37.02 28.98 12.94
CA TYR A 488 38.48 29.00 13.03
C TYR A 488 39.12 30.20 12.33
N ASP A 489 38.40 30.91 11.44
CA ASP A 489 38.85 32.12 10.74
C ASP A 489 38.90 33.28 11.74
N ALA A 490 40.08 33.47 12.33
CA ALA A 490 40.28 34.40 13.44
C ALA A 490 40.39 35.85 12.92
N ASP A 491 40.94 36.02 11.71
CA ASP A 491 41.14 37.33 11.09
C ASP A 491 39.98 37.79 10.18
N ARG A 492 39.04 36.88 9.90
CA ARG A 492 37.81 37.09 9.12
C ARG A 492 38.07 37.43 7.65
N ASP A 493 39.13 36.86 7.07
CA ASP A 493 39.46 37.04 5.66
C ASP A 493 38.70 36.07 4.73
N GLY A 494 37.96 35.11 5.29
CA GLY A 494 37.12 34.16 4.57
C GLY A 494 37.84 32.88 4.13
N VAL A 495 39.09 32.67 4.55
CA VAL A 495 39.84 31.43 4.38
C VAL A 495 40.44 30.98 5.71
N LEU A 496 41.00 29.76 5.77
CA LEU A 496 41.68 29.29 6.98
C LEU A 496 43.18 29.10 6.72
N HIS A 497 44.02 29.91 7.35
CA HIS A 497 45.48 29.74 7.30
C HIS A 497 45.92 28.51 8.10
N MET A 498 47.04 27.87 7.71
CA MET A 498 47.55 26.67 8.41
C MET A 498 47.74 26.88 9.93
N THR A 499 48.06 28.10 10.35
CA THR A 499 48.19 28.46 11.76
C THR A 499 46.87 28.49 12.51
N GLU A 500 45.76 28.77 11.83
CA GLU A 500 44.42 28.86 12.41
C GLU A 500 43.78 27.49 12.62
N VAL A 501 44.16 26.52 11.80
CA VAL A 501 43.63 25.14 11.87
C VAL A 501 44.49 24.21 12.72
N THR A 502 45.47 24.73 13.46
CA THR A 502 46.29 23.91 14.36
C THR A 502 45.41 23.33 15.48
N GLY A 503 45.19 22.01 15.44
CA GLY A 503 44.30 21.30 16.36
C GLY A 503 42.81 21.39 16.00
N ALA A 504 42.46 21.93 14.83
CA ALA A 504 41.10 21.88 14.31
C ALA A 504 40.74 20.45 13.88
N LEU A 505 39.47 20.07 14.05
CA LEU A 505 38.93 18.83 13.54
C LEU A 505 38.52 19.02 12.08
N LEU A 506 39.44 18.72 11.16
CA LEU A 506 39.23 18.84 9.71
C LEU A 506 38.73 17.52 9.11
N PRO A 507 38.04 17.54 7.95
CA PRO A 507 37.58 16.34 7.26
C PRO A 507 38.74 15.47 6.71
N ALA A 508 39.94 16.05 6.56
CA ALA A 508 41.18 15.40 6.15
C ALA A 508 42.39 16.22 6.69
N ASP A 509 43.61 15.72 6.51
CA ASP A 509 44.82 16.47 6.85
C ASP A 509 44.87 17.80 6.09
N ALA A 510 45.21 18.91 6.78
CA ALA A 510 45.20 20.25 6.19
C ALA A 510 46.05 20.35 4.90
N SER A 511 47.21 19.71 4.86
CA SER A 511 48.07 19.68 3.67
C SER A 511 47.50 18.88 2.50
N ALA A 512 46.53 17.99 2.75
CA ALA A 512 45.81 17.27 1.70
C ALA A 512 44.60 18.06 1.18
N ILE A 513 44.08 18.98 2.01
CA ILE A 513 43.00 19.91 1.64
C ILE A 513 43.56 21.07 0.80
N ASP A 514 44.72 21.63 1.18
CA ASP A 514 45.47 22.65 0.44
C ASP A 514 45.99 22.09 -0.89
N ARG A 515 45.17 22.19 -1.95
CA ARG A 515 45.43 21.57 -3.25
C ARG A 515 46.32 22.43 -4.13
N ASP A 516 46.24 23.75 -3.97
CA ASP A 516 47.05 24.70 -4.74
C ASP A 516 48.37 25.06 -4.04
N GLY A 517 48.54 24.67 -2.78
CA GLY A 517 49.78 24.79 -2.01
C GLY A 517 50.02 26.20 -1.46
N ASP A 518 48.99 27.04 -1.38
CA ASP A 518 49.11 28.44 -0.97
C ASP A 518 49.15 28.64 0.56
N GLN A 519 49.08 27.54 1.33
CA GLN A 519 49.04 27.50 2.80
C GLN A 519 47.75 28.06 3.41
N ARG A 520 46.66 28.07 2.64
CA ARG A 520 45.33 28.49 3.05
C ARG A 520 44.33 27.42 2.63
N LEU A 521 43.25 27.29 3.38
CA LEU A 521 42.14 26.41 3.05
C LEU A 521 40.98 27.29 2.63
N SER A 522 40.70 27.30 1.34
CA SER A 522 39.54 28.00 0.78
C SER A 522 38.24 27.24 1.09
N LEU A 523 37.10 27.95 0.97
CA LEU A 523 35.78 27.30 1.07
C LEU A 523 35.62 26.18 0.03
N GLU A 524 36.18 26.34 -1.17
CA GLU A 524 36.10 25.35 -2.25
C GLU A 524 36.85 24.07 -1.86
N GLU A 525 38.10 24.19 -1.43
CA GLU A 525 38.92 23.04 -1.01
C GLU A 525 38.33 22.32 0.20
N LEU A 526 37.83 23.07 1.19
CA LEU A 526 37.14 22.49 2.34
C LEU A 526 35.86 21.75 1.90
N THR A 527 35.12 22.29 0.93
CA THR A 527 33.89 21.68 0.42
C THR A 527 34.19 20.40 -0.35
N GLU A 528 35.23 20.38 -1.18
CA GLU A 528 35.70 19.15 -1.83
C GLU A 528 36.16 18.11 -0.82
N ALA A 529 36.92 18.50 0.20
CA ALA A 529 37.39 17.59 1.25
C ALA A 529 36.21 16.97 2.03
N HIS A 530 35.20 17.75 2.40
CA HIS A 530 33.99 17.22 3.03
C HIS A 530 33.20 16.30 2.09
N THR A 531 33.14 16.63 0.79
CA THR A 531 32.47 15.78 -0.21
C THR A 531 33.15 14.41 -0.30
N GLN A 532 34.47 14.37 -0.30
CA GLN A 532 35.24 13.13 -0.29
C GLN A 532 35.06 12.36 1.03
N ALA A 533 35.14 13.05 2.16
CA ALA A 533 34.97 12.44 3.47
C ALA A 533 33.58 11.81 3.64
N ALA A 534 32.52 12.42 3.10
CA ALA A 534 31.15 11.94 3.19
C ALA A 534 30.91 10.57 2.51
N GLU A 535 31.84 10.12 1.67
CA GLU A 535 31.79 8.84 0.95
C GLU A 535 32.84 7.83 1.45
N GLN A 536 33.50 8.11 2.59
CA GLN A 536 34.57 7.28 3.13
C GLN A 536 34.39 6.98 4.62
N LEU A 537 34.97 5.86 5.07
CA LEU A 537 35.06 5.50 6.49
C LEU A 537 36.47 4.98 6.83
N PRO A 538 37.01 5.26 8.03
CA PRO A 538 36.52 6.27 8.97
C PRO A 538 36.75 7.68 8.40
N ASN A 539 35.95 8.66 8.82
CA ASN A 539 36.19 10.07 8.51
C ASN A 539 35.88 10.95 9.73
N LEU A 540 36.44 12.15 9.77
CA LEU A 540 36.27 13.10 10.88
C LEU A 540 35.24 14.20 10.55
N ALA A 541 34.56 14.13 9.41
CA ALA A 541 33.55 15.09 9.04
C ALA A 541 32.32 14.93 9.95
N ILE A 542 32.02 15.98 10.71
CA ILE A 542 30.90 16.00 11.64
C ILE A 542 29.58 16.03 10.84
N PRO A 543 28.67 15.07 11.04
CA PRO A 543 27.37 15.07 10.38
C PRO A 543 26.50 16.24 10.85
N GLU A 544 25.51 16.64 10.05
CA GLU A 544 24.69 17.82 10.35
C GLU A 544 23.88 17.72 11.64
N MET A 545 23.46 16.50 12.03
CA MET A 545 22.60 16.26 13.19
C MET A 545 21.35 17.15 13.19
N ASN A 546 20.66 17.26 12.05
CA ASN A 546 19.59 18.25 11.81
C ASN A 546 18.22 17.63 11.41
N GLY A 547 17.99 16.37 11.76
CA GLY A 547 16.76 15.65 11.42
C GLY A 547 16.25 14.78 12.57
N VAL A 548 15.28 13.91 12.29
CA VAL A 548 14.62 13.07 13.30
C VAL A 548 15.45 11.89 13.82
N GLY A 549 16.70 11.76 13.36
CA GLY A 549 17.62 10.71 13.77
C GLY A 549 18.31 10.98 15.10
N ALA A 550 19.52 10.47 15.25
CA ALA A 550 20.19 10.38 16.55
C ALA A 550 20.92 11.68 16.98
N MET A 551 20.24 12.83 17.02
CA MET A 551 20.89 14.13 17.25
C MET A 551 21.57 14.25 18.62
N GLU A 552 20.96 13.69 19.66
CA GLU A 552 21.46 13.79 21.04
C GLU A 552 22.26 12.54 21.47
N ILE A 553 22.62 11.66 20.53
CA ILE A 553 23.22 10.35 20.88
C ILE A 553 24.52 10.43 21.65
N CYS A 554 25.40 11.38 21.33
CA CYS A 554 26.65 11.56 22.06
C CYS A 554 26.39 11.95 23.53
N VAL A 555 25.32 12.69 23.79
CA VAL A 555 24.94 13.11 25.16
C VAL A 555 24.26 11.97 25.91
N SER A 556 23.28 11.32 25.29
CA SER A 556 22.51 10.23 25.93
C SER A 556 23.35 8.98 26.17
N SER A 557 24.34 8.69 25.32
CA SER A 557 25.31 7.60 25.53
C SER A 557 26.22 7.89 26.72
N VAL A 558 26.82 9.09 26.79
CA VAL A 558 27.67 9.50 27.93
C VAL A 558 26.86 9.57 29.22
N ALA A 559 25.59 9.96 29.16
CA ALA A 559 24.68 9.96 30.30
C ALA A 559 24.28 8.55 30.77
N GLY A 560 24.66 7.49 30.04
CA GLY A 560 24.36 6.10 30.38
C GLY A 560 22.88 5.73 30.23
N VAL A 561 22.14 6.44 29.37
CA VAL A 561 20.70 6.20 29.14
C VAL A 561 20.37 5.65 27.76
N CYS A 562 21.35 5.59 26.85
CA CYS A 562 21.23 4.96 25.54
C CYS A 562 21.82 3.54 25.59
N ASP A 563 20.98 2.52 25.42
CA ASP A 563 21.37 1.11 25.45
C ASP A 563 21.68 0.57 24.05
N PHE A 564 21.01 1.11 23.02
CA PHE A 564 21.16 0.66 21.64
C PHE A 564 20.90 1.79 20.65
N ILE A 565 21.27 1.54 19.40
CA ILE A 565 20.95 2.38 18.26
C ILE A 565 20.52 1.47 17.11
N SER A 566 19.36 1.74 16.52
CA SER A 566 18.89 1.05 15.33
C SER A 566 19.71 1.49 14.11
N ALA A 567 19.99 0.55 13.21
CA ALA A 567 20.79 0.77 12.01
C ALA A 567 20.25 -0.07 10.84
N MET A 568 20.84 0.11 9.66
CA MET A 568 20.57 -0.61 8.41
C MET A 568 19.27 -0.19 7.69
N ASP A 569 18.58 0.85 8.16
CA ASP A 569 17.45 1.48 7.49
C ASP A 569 17.84 2.74 6.69
N THR A 570 19.08 3.23 6.87
CA THR A 570 19.64 4.41 6.18
C THR A 570 20.98 4.11 5.50
N ARG A 571 21.63 5.13 4.90
CA ARG A 571 22.90 4.90 4.17
C ARG A 571 24.01 4.53 5.16
N ARG A 572 24.62 3.36 4.93
CA ARG A 572 25.68 2.78 5.79
C ARG A 572 26.75 3.77 6.21
N ILE A 573 27.29 4.59 5.29
CA ILE A 573 28.36 5.53 5.62
C ILE A 573 27.90 6.56 6.66
N GLN A 574 26.66 7.06 6.56
CA GLN A 574 26.12 8.04 7.48
C GLN A 574 25.89 7.44 8.87
N GLU A 575 25.35 6.22 8.93
CA GLU A 575 25.16 5.49 10.19
C GLU A 575 26.49 5.23 10.90
N TRP A 576 27.48 4.72 10.15
CA TRP A 576 28.77 4.31 10.69
C TRP A 576 29.68 5.51 11.03
N ASN A 577 29.52 6.65 10.34
CA ASN A 577 30.22 7.88 10.68
C ASN A 577 29.83 8.34 12.10
N THR A 578 28.55 8.34 12.43
CA THR A 578 28.11 8.70 13.78
C THR A 578 28.61 7.72 14.84
N TRP A 579 28.63 6.42 14.55
CA TRP A 579 29.27 5.44 15.43
C TRP A 579 30.74 5.76 15.68
N TYR A 580 31.48 6.12 14.64
CA TYR A 580 32.88 6.49 14.75
C TYR A 580 33.07 7.72 15.64
N HIS A 581 32.23 8.75 15.49
CA HIS A 581 32.25 9.92 16.38
C HIS A 581 31.88 9.56 17.82
N LEU A 582 30.88 8.70 18.02
CA LEU A 582 30.47 8.22 19.33
C LEU A 582 31.64 7.58 20.09
N LEU A 583 32.35 6.64 19.43
CA LEU A 583 33.49 5.94 20.00
C LEU A 583 34.72 6.85 20.25
N ASN A 584 34.83 7.96 19.53
CA ASN A 584 35.87 8.96 19.76
C ASN A 584 35.53 9.91 20.91
N CYS A 585 34.25 10.06 21.28
CA CYS A 585 33.83 10.90 22.40
C CYS A 585 34.07 10.26 23.78
N GLY A 586 34.49 8.98 23.84
CA GLY A 586 34.71 8.21 25.07
C GLY A 586 33.56 7.25 25.32
#